data_AF-A0A9P7JGT6-F1
#
_entry.id   AF-A0A9P7JGT6-F1
#
_cell.length_a   1.000
_cell.length_b   1.000
_cell.length_c   1.000
_cell.angle_alpha   90.00
_cell.angle_beta   90.00
_cell.angle_gamma   90.00
#
_symmetry.space_group_name_H-M   'P 1'
#
loop_
_entity.id
_entity.type
_entity.pdbx_description
1 polymer ?
#
loop_
_entity_poly.entity_id
_entity_poly.type
_entity_poly.pdbx_seq_one_letter_code
_entity_poly.pdbx_strand_id
1 'polypeptide(L)'
;MNHDQARVSSNTSQEDLDEITQQIRALQSSQDELSRSIRNLQVRAARIQNQKAAVSRIPSDVLSMIFEECRQLNPQWSGVLFLLHQSPVEVRLSHVSSHWREVALTSPSLWSSVHYPFAHKEDSLVEYLKRSDGSLLDVYIGP
;
A
#
# COMPACT_ATOMS: atom_id res chain seq x y z
N MET A 1 -54.49 -3.90 -40.02
CA MET A 1 -53.51 -5.00 -40.07
C MET A 1 -52.07 -4.58 -39.75
N ASN A 2 -51.59 -3.40 -40.21
CA ASN A 2 -50.16 -3.02 -40.07
C ASN A 2 -49.73 -2.46 -38.70
N HIS A 3 -50.65 -1.95 -37.88
CA HIS A 3 -50.28 -1.32 -36.60
C HIS A 3 -49.94 -2.31 -35.47
N ASP A 4 -50.55 -3.49 -35.46
CA ASP A 4 -50.27 -4.50 -34.44
C ASP A 4 -48.94 -5.22 -34.69
N GLN A 5 -48.57 -5.48 -35.95
CA GLN A 5 -47.28 -6.11 -36.28
C GLN A 5 -46.08 -5.25 -35.89
N ALA A 6 -46.13 -3.94 -36.11
CA ALA A 6 -45.03 -3.04 -35.73
C ALA A 6 -44.83 -2.97 -34.21
N ARG A 7 -45.93 -3.07 -33.45
CA ARG A 7 -45.93 -3.00 -32.00
C ARG A 7 -45.44 -4.30 -31.35
N VAL A 8 -45.80 -5.44 -31.94
CA VAL A 8 -45.28 -6.75 -31.53
C VAL A 8 -43.78 -6.86 -31.81
N SER A 9 -43.31 -6.49 -33.01
CA SER A 9 -41.86 -6.49 -33.31
C SER A 9 -41.06 -5.54 -32.41
N SER A 10 -41.61 -4.37 -32.07
CA SER A 10 -40.95 -3.43 -31.15
C SER A 10 -40.85 -3.99 -29.71
N ASN A 11 -41.85 -4.75 -29.25
CA ASN A 11 -41.81 -5.38 -27.92
C ASN A 11 -40.80 -6.52 -27.87
N THR A 12 -40.74 -7.38 -28.91
CA THR A 12 -39.77 -8.48 -28.96
C THR A 12 -38.33 -7.97 -28.98
N SER A 13 -38.03 -6.92 -29.76
CA SER A 13 -36.71 -6.30 -29.75
C SER A 13 -36.35 -5.64 -28.42
N GLN A 14 -37.33 -5.16 -27.65
CA GLN A 14 -37.11 -4.59 -26.32
C GLN A 14 -36.81 -5.68 -25.29
N GLU A 15 -37.52 -6.81 -25.35
CA GLU A 15 -37.28 -7.99 -24.51
C GLU A 15 -35.88 -8.58 -24.75
N ASP A 16 -35.46 -8.71 -26.01
CA ASP A 16 -34.12 -9.18 -26.36
C ASP A 16 -33.01 -8.24 -25.82
N LEU A 17 -33.23 -6.93 -25.89
CA LEU A 17 -32.29 -5.93 -25.36
C LEU A 17 -32.18 -5.99 -23.83
N ASP A 18 -33.30 -6.20 -23.14
CA ASP A 18 -33.33 -6.36 -21.68
C ASP A 18 -32.62 -7.65 -21.26
N GLU A 19 -32.83 -8.75 -21.99
CA GLU A 19 -32.13 -10.02 -21.75
C GLU A 19 -30.62 -9.87 -21.93
N ILE A 20 -30.17 -9.29 -23.04
CA ILE A 20 -28.74 -9.04 -23.29
C ILE A 20 -28.15 -8.13 -22.21
N THR A 21 -28.87 -7.09 -21.80
CA THR A 21 -28.44 -6.18 -20.73
C THR A 21 -28.28 -6.92 -19.41
N GLN A 22 -29.21 -7.84 -19.09
CA GLN A 22 -29.14 -8.67 -17.89
C GLN A 22 -27.95 -9.63 -17.94
N GLN A 23 -27.69 -10.25 -19.09
CA GLN A 23 -26.53 -11.12 -19.30
C GLN A 23 -25.20 -10.36 -19.14
N ILE A 24 -25.09 -9.14 -19.70
CA ILE A 24 -23.90 -8.28 -19.54
C ILE A 24 -23.65 -7.99 -18.06
N ARG A 25 -24.68 -7.61 -17.30
CA ARG A 25 -24.55 -7.32 -15.86
C ARG A 25 -24.10 -8.55 -15.08
N ALA A 26 -24.67 -9.72 -15.39
CA ALA A 26 -24.29 -10.97 -14.74
C ALA A 26 -22.82 -11.32 -15.01
N LEU A 27 -22.36 -11.19 -16.26
CA LEU A 27 -20.97 -11.43 -16.63
C LEU A 27 -20.01 -10.43 -15.97
N GLN A 28 -20.36 -9.15 -15.89
CA GLN A 28 -19.57 -8.13 -15.19
C GLN A 28 -19.43 -8.46 -13.70
N SER A 29 -20.51 -8.87 -13.03
CA SER A 29 -20.45 -9.30 -11.63
C SER A 29 -19.53 -10.50 -11.42
N SER A 30 -19.59 -11.49 -12.33
CA SER A 30 -18.70 -12.66 -12.29
C SER A 30 -17.24 -12.28 -12.52
N GLN A 31 -16.97 -11.37 -13.46
CA GLN A 31 -15.63 -10.84 -13.71
C GLN A 31 -15.06 -10.13 -12.47
N ASP A 32 -15.87 -9.32 -11.80
CA ASP A 32 -15.48 -8.63 -10.56
C ASP A 32 -15.16 -9.62 -9.44
N GLU A 33 -15.98 -10.65 -9.27
CA GLU A 33 -15.77 -11.69 -8.27
C GLU A 33 -14.46 -12.46 -8.51
N LEU A 34 -14.24 -12.91 -9.75
CA LEU A 34 -13.00 -13.57 -10.14
C LEU A 34 -11.78 -12.65 -9.95
N SER A 35 -11.90 -11.37 -10.31
CA SER A 35 -10.84 -10.39 -10.12
C SER A 35 -10.46 -10.21 -8.65
N ARG A 36 -11.46 -10.18 -7.75
CA ARG A 36 -11.22 -10.15 -6.30
C ARG A 36 -10.55 -11.44 -5.83
N SER A 37 -11.00 -12.59 -6.30
CA SER A 37 -10.41 -13.90 -5.97
C SER A 37 -8.94 -13.99 -6.38
N ILE A 38 -8.62 -13.58 -7.62
CA ILE A 38 -7.24 -13.53 -8.13
C ILE A 38 -6.38 -12.64 -7.26
N ARG A 39 -6.84 -11.42 -6.94
CA ARG A 39 -6.08 -10.49 -6.06
C ARG A 39 -5.81 -11.10 -4.69
N ASN A 40 -6.81 -11.73 -4.07
CA ASN A 40 -6.65 -12.39 -2.77
C ASN A 40 -5.64 -13.54 -2.82
N LEU A 41 -5.70 -14.37 -3.86
CA LEU A 41 -4.75 -15.47 -4.05
C LEU A 41 -3.33 -14.97 -4.31
N GLN A 42 -3.16 -13.90 -5.08
CA GLN A 42 -1.87 -13.25 -5.31
C GLN A 42 -1.25 -12.74 -4.00
N VAL A 43 -2.04 -12.05 -3.17
CA VAL A 43 -1.59 -11.58 -1.84
C VAL A 43 -1.16 -12.76 -0.96
N ARG A 44 -1.93 -13.85 -0.96
CA ARG A 44 -1.60 -15.06 -0.19
C ARG A 44 -0.33 -15.74 -0.69
N ALA A 45 -0.16 -15.85 -2.01
CA ALA A 45 1.03 -16.43 -2.64
C ALA A 45 2.27 -15.59 -2.29
N ALA A 46 2.20 -14.27 -2.43
CA ALA A 46 3.28 -13.35 -2.05
C ALA A 46 3.64 -13.49 -0.56
N ARG A 47 2.65 -13.61 0.34
CA ARG A 47 2.90 -13.84 1.77
C ARG A 47 3.67 -15.13 2.04
N ILE A 48 3.27 -16.23 1.39
CA ILE A 48 3.94 -17.54 1.54
C ILE A 48 5.37 -17.46 0.98
N GLN A 49 5.57 -16.78 -0.15
CA GLN A 49 6.89 -16.58 -0.74
C GLN A 49 7.79 -15.75 0.19
N ASN A 50 7.27 -14.66 0.75
CA ASN A 50 8.01 -13.82 1.68
C ASN A 50 8.42 -14.58 2.95
N GLN A 51 7.55 -15.44 3.49
CA GLN A 51 7.87 -16.31 4.65
C GLN A 51 8.97 -17.35 4.36
N LYS A 52 9.19 -17.68 3.09
CA LYS A 52 10.28 -18.58 2.69
C LYS A 52 11.61 -17.85 2.52
N ALA A 53 11.59 -16.52 2.34
CA ALA A 53 12.81 -15.75 2.19
C ALA A 53 13.60 -15.73 3.50
N ALA A 54 14.92 -15.87 3.44
CA ALA A 54 15.80 -15.88 4.62
C ALA A 54 15.62 -14.62 5.50
N VAL A 55 15.40 -13.47 4.85
CA VAL A 55 15.17 -12.17 5.51
C VAL A 55 13.94 -12.14 6.43
N SER A 56 12.96 -13.03 6.21
CA SER A 56 11.77 -13.13 7.06
C SER A 56 12.00 -13.89 8.37
N ARG A 57 13.14 -14.58 8.50
CA ARG A 57 13.51 -15.37 9.68
C ARG A 57 14.42 -14.61 10.64
N ILE A 58 14.78 -13.38 10.30
CA ILE A 58 15.64 -12.55 11.14
C ILE A 58 14.86 -12.19 12.42
N PRO A 59 15.41 -12.45 13.62
CA PRO A 59 14.77 -12.05 14.88
C PRO A 59 14.53 -10.53 14.96
N SER A 60 13.53 -10.11 15.74
CA SER A 60 13.20 -8.69 15.95
C SER A 60 14.42 -7.87 16.38
N ASP A 61 15.21 -8.37 17.32
CA ASP A 61 16.32 -7.62 17.90
C ASP A 61 17.43 -7.39 16.85
N VAL A 62 17.64 -8.36 15.97
CA VAL A 62 18.59 -8.25 14.86
C VAL A 62 18.07 -7.28 13.80
N LEU A 63 16.76 -7.28 13.52
CA LEU A 63 16.16 -6.28 12.65
C LEU A 63 16.30 -4.87 13.22
N SER A 64 16.08 -4.68 14.52
CA SER A 64 16.27 -3.39 15.19
C SER A 64 17.72 -2.91 15.07
N MET A 65 18.70 -3.79 15.25
CA MET A 65 20.11 -3.45 15.00
C MET A 65 20.36 -3.05 13.55
N ILE A 66 19.83 -3.80 12.57
CA ILE A 66 19.95 -3.45 11.15
C ILE A 66 19.32 -2.09 10.86
N PHE A 67 18.16 -1.78 11.44
CA PHE A 67 17.47 -0.51 11.24
C PHE A 67 18.28 0.66 11.79
N GLU A 68 18.90 0.48 12.96
CA GLU A 68 19.77 1.47 13.56
C GLU A 68 21.00 1.73 12.69
N GLU A 69 21.65 0.69 12.17
CA GLU A 69 22.75 0.84 11.21
C GLU A 69 22.28 1.51 9.91
N CYS A 70 21.11 1.13 9.39
CA CYS A 70 20.54 1.74 8.18
C CYS A 70 20.25 3.24 8.36
N ARG A 71 19.87 3.64 9.57
CA ARG A 71 19.65 5.05 9.97
C ARG A 71 20.97 5.81 10.03
N GLN A 72 22.03 5.20 10.54
CA GLN A 72 23.36 5.82 10.62
C GLN A 72 24.05 5.91 9.25
N LEU A 73 23.92 4.88 8.43
CA LEU A 73 24.56 4.77 7.10
C LEU A 73 23.86 5.56 6.01
N ASN A 74 22.56 5.83 6.13
CA ASN A 74 21.90 6.81 5.28
C ASN A 74 22.07 8.17 5.96
N PRO A 75 23.07 9.00 5.56
CA PRO A 75 23.14 10.37 6.04
C PRO A 75 21.78 11.00 5.78
N GLN A 76 21.13 11.30 6.89
CA GLN A 76 19.74 11.72 6.98
C GLN A 76 19.60 12.89 6.02
N TRP A 77 18.82 12.68 4.95
CA TRP A 77 18.61 13.69 3.92
C TRP A 77 19.89 14.30 3.35
N SER A 78 20.69 13.52 2.62
CA SER A 78 21.49 14.17 1.57
C SER A 78 20.50 14.88 0.63
N GLY A 79 20.68 16.17 0.34
CA GLY A 79 19.73 16.95 -0.49
C GLY A 79 19.40 16.29 -1.84
N VAL A 80 20.25 15.38 -2.30
CA VAL A 80 20.03 14.51 -3.47
C VAL A 80 18.83 13.58 -3.31
N LEU A 81 18.58 12.97 -2.14
CA LEU A 81 17.45 12.07 -1.93
C LEU A 81 16.10 12.82 -1.96
N PHE A 82 16.08 14.05 -1.46
CA PHE A 82 14.91 14.93 -1.57
C PHE A 82 14.61 15.27 -3.03
N LEU A 83 15.64 15.61 -3.82
CA LEU A 83 15.49 15.88 -5.26
C LEU A 83 15.01 14.64 -6.05
N LEU A 84 15.33 13.44 -5.58
CA LEU A 84 14.90 12.18 -6.19
C LEU A 84 13.55 11.66 -5.66
N HIS A 85 12.86 12.42 -4.80
CA HIS A 85 11.58 12.02 -4.20
C HIS A 85 11.59 10.63 -3.56
N GLN A 86 12.73 10.19 -3.00
CA GLN A 86 12.81 8.88 -2.36
C GLN A 86 12.16 8.92 -0.98
N SER A 87 11.34 7.91 -0.67
CA SER A 87 10.77 7.76 0.67
C SER A 87 11.87 7.62 1.73
N PRO A 88 11.68 8.17 2.94
CA PRO A 88 12.62 8.01 4.05
C PRO A 88 12.96 6.54 4.35
N VAL A 89 14.13 6.30 4.95
CA VAL A 89 14.65 4.93 5.15
C VAL A 89 13.71 4.09 6.00
N GLU A 90 13.18 4.67 7.07
CA GLU A 90 12.17 4.12 7.98
C GLU A 90 10.91 3.65 7.24
N VAL A 91 10.44 4.44 6.27
CA VAL A 91 9.30 4.08 5.42
C VAL A 91 9.65 2.91 4.51
N ARG A 92 10.82 2.94 3.86
CA ARG A 92 11.28 1.85 2.98
C ARG A 92 11.43 0.53 3.74
N LEU A 93 12.02 0.58 4.93
CA LEU A 93 12.20 -0.58 5.80
C LEU A 93 10.84 -1.21 6.18
N SER A 94 9.85 -0.38 6.51
CA SER A 94 8.48 -0.85 6.84
C SER A 94 7.71 -1.47 5.66
N HIS A 95 8.23 -1.38 4.43
CA HIS A 95 7.58 -1.91 3.22
C HIS A 95 8.15 -3.24 2.73
N VAL A 96 9.21 -3.78 3.34
CA VAL A 96 9.87 -5.03 2.90
C VAL A 96 8.98 -6.26 3.12
N SER A 97 8.46 -6.44 4.34
CA SER A 97 7.60 -7.56 4.71
C SER A 97 6.69 -7.19 5.89
N SER A 98 5.69 -8.03 6.20
CA SER A 98 4.86 -7.79 7.39
C SER A 98 5.68 -7.82 8.68
N HIS A 99 6.69 -8.69 8.77
CA HIS A 99 7.59 -8.80 9.92
C HIS A 99 8.45 -7.54 10.08
N TRP A 100 9.04 -7.06 8.98
CA TRP A 100 9.81 -5.81 9.00
C TRP A 100 8.94 -4.61 9.35
N ARG A 101 7.70 -4.57 8.85
CA ARG A 101 6.74 -3.53 9.19
C ARG A 101 6.46 -3.49 10.68
N GLU A 102 6.16 -4.65 11.27
CA GLU A 102 5.88 -4.77 12.69
C GLU A 102 7.03 -4.20 13.52
N VAL A 103 8.26 -4.70 13.28
CA VAL A 103 9.45 -4.24 14.02
C VAL A 103 9.75 -2.76 13.76
N ALA A 104 9.60 -2.27 12.53
CA ALA A 104 9.91 -0.89 12.19
C ALA A 104 8.93 0.09 12.87
N LEU A 105 7.64 -0.24 12.90
CA LEU A 105 6.61 0.58 13.54
C LEU A 105 6.73 0.58 15.07
N THR A 106 7.28 -0.49 15.66
CA THR A 106 7.51 -0.60 17.11
C THR A 106 8.92 -0.18 17.54
N SER A 107 9.72 0.42 16.66
CA SER A 107 11.08 0.87 16.95
C SER A 107 11.14 2.40 17.03
N PRO A 108 10.98 3.01 18.23
CA PRO A 108 10.87 4.47 18.35
C PRO A 108 12.07 5.24 17.80
N SER A 109 13.29 4.70 17.93
CA SER A 109 14.53 5.32 17.43
C SER A 109 14.55 5.52 15.91
N LEU A 110 13.72 4.76 15.18
CA LEU A 110 13.60 4.86 13.74
C LEU A 110 12.73 6.05 13.31
N TRP A 111 11.88 6.56 14.20
CA TRP A 111 10.95 7.67 13.96
C TRP A 111 11.37 8.96 14.69
N SER A 112 12.53 8.95 15.36
CA SER A 112 13.02 10.08 16.15
C SER A 112 13.61 11.22 15.32
N SER A 113 13.95 10.97 14.05
CA SER A 113 14.56 11.94 13.15
C SER A 113 13.52 12.60 12.26
N VAL A 114 13.22 13.87 12.51
CA VAL A 114 12.20 14.63 11.78
C VAL A 114 12.86 15.73 10.95
N HIS A 115 12.52 15.81 9.67
CA HIS A 115 13.12 16.76 8.73
C HIS A 115 12.07 17.74 8.20
N TYR A 116 12.38 19.04 8.26
CA TYR A 116 11.55 20.13 7.74
C TYR A 116 12.30 20.89 6.62
N PRO A 117 11.63 21.29 5.50
CA PRO A 117 10.22 21.07 5.20
C PRO A 117 9.91 19.60 4.92
N PHE A 118 8.73 19.15 5.37
CA PHE A 118 8.34 17.75 5.24
C PHE A 118 8.26 17.34 3.76
N ALA A 119 8.93 16.26 3.38
CA ALA A 119 8.77 15.66 2.04
C ALA A 119 7.34 15.12 1.81
N HIS A 120 6.57 14.95 2.88
CA HIS A 120 5.24 14.36 2.89
C HIS A 120 4.24 15.29 3.60
N LYS A 121 2.94 14.98 3.48
CA LYS A 121 1.85 15.75 4.08
C LYS A 121 2.03 15.88 5.60
N GLU A 122 1.47 16.95 6.20
CA GLU A 122 1.47 17.20 7.66
C GLU A 122 0.99 15.99 8.49
N ASP A 123 0.05 15.20 7.96
CA ASP A 123 -0.41 13.95 8.60
C ASP A 123 0.74 12.97 8.92
N SER A 124 1.82 13.04 8.14
CA SER A 124 3.01 12.22 8.33
C SER A 124 3.76 12.62 9.59
N LEU A 125 3.80 13.92 9.93
CA LEU A 125 4.47 14.40 11.14
C LEU A 125 3.78 13.84 12.39
N VAL A 126 2.45 13.90 12.43
CA VAL A 126 1.67 13.38 13.57
C VAL A 126 1.98 11.90 13.80
N GLU A 127 2.11 11.14 12.72
CA GLU A 127 2.41 9.72 12.81
C GLU A 127 3.87 9.46 13.25
N TYR A 128 4.84 10.30 12.86
CA TYR A 128 6.21 10.24 13.40
C TYR A 128 6.23 10.49 14.90
N LEU A 129 5.56 11.57 15.35
CA LEU A 129 5.46 11.92 16.77
C LEU A 129 4.77 10.82 17.60
N LYS A 130 3.77 10.16 17.01
CA LYS A 130 3.09 9.03 17.65
C LYS A 130 4.01 7.82 17.78
N ARG A 131 4.82 7.53 16.76
CA ARG A 131 5.70 6.34 16.73
C ARG A 131 7.01 6.54 17.48
N SER A 132 7.44 7.78 17.68
CA SER A 132 8.61 8.09 18.49
C SER A 132 8.36 7.82 19.98
N ASP A 133 7.11 7.60 20.42
CA ASP A 133 6.75 7.12 21.77
C ASP A 133 7.48 7.84 22.92
N GLY A 134 7.59 9.17 22.83
CA GLY A 134 8.27 10.00 23.82
C GLY A 134 9.81 9.94 23.80
N SER A 135 10.42 9.31 22.78
CA SER A 135 11.87 9.37 22.57
C SER A 135 12.33 10.82 22.31
N LEU A 136 13.60 11.10 22.62
CA LEU A 136 14.24 12.34 22.19
C LEU A 136 14.15 12.46 20.66
N LEU A 137 13.81 13.65 20.18
CA LEU A 137 13.64 13.93 18.76
C LEU A 137 14.81 14.75 18.24
N ASP A 138 15.39 14.30 17.13
CA ASP A 138 16.36 15.04 16.35
C ASP A 138 15.60 15.77 15.23
N VAL A 139 15.43 17.09 15.38
CA VAL A 139 14.70 17.92 14.42
C VAL A 139 15.69 18.66 13.53
N TYR A 140 15.72 18.28 12.26
CA TYR A 140 16.53 18.91 11.24
C TYR A 140 15.71 19.95 10.50
N ILE A 141 16.07 21.21 10.72
CA ILE A 141 15.51 22.34 9.99
C ILE A 141 16.43 22.58 8.80
N GLY A 142 15.97 22.19 7.61
CA GLY A 142 16.67 22.51 6.37
C GLY A 142 16.66 24.02 6.09
N PRO A 143 17.54 24.49 5.20
CA PRO A 143 17.38 25.82 4.59
C PRO A 143 16.09 25.92 3.77
#